data_AF-A0A7C8DAU6-F1
#
_entry.id   AF-A0A7C8DAU6-F1
#
_cell.length_a   1.000
_cell.length_b   1.000
_cell.length_c   1.000
_cell.angle_alpha   90.00
_cell.angle_beta   90.00
_cell.angle_gamma   90.00
#
_symmetry.space_group_name_H-M   'P 1'
#
loop_
_entity.id
_entity.type
_entity.pdbx_description
1 polymer ?
#
loop_
_entity_poly.entity_id
_entity_poly.type
_entity_poly.pdbx_seq_one_letter_code
_entity_poly.pdbx_strand_id
1 'polypeptide(L)'
;MNNSAVILPTNLESFTDQVLPVFAAIAGIVVYSTFVFKFYRFLATRDLIDANLSQYSEGFTGFMKRLVNGILLIIQNILFAPFLISFWVLILAVILTLLSGGDDLYWNVLVATSIVGSVRVISYFSEDLSRDVAKMLPFAVLGVFLVDAGSFNWDAVSKLWGQLDVFAISFASSMVLVVLLETILRILSTLKQIIWPHEIPHVEDERIHNE
;
A
#
# COMPACT_ATOMS: atom_id res chain seq x y z
N MET A 1 5.13 55.59 21.43
CA MET A 1 6.06 54.74 20.65
C MET A 1 5.29 53.50 20.26
N ASN A 2 4.68 53.51 19.07
CA ASN A 2 3.93 52.38 18.56
C ASN A 2 4.18 52.35 17.06
N ASN A 3 4.87 51.32 16.56
CA ASN A 3 4.95 51.01 15.13
C ASN A 3 5.10 49.50 15.01
N SER A 4 3.99 48.82 15.28
CA SER A 4 3.72 47.51 14.72
C SER A 4 2.86 47.72 13.47
N ALA A 5 3.08 46.87 12.47
CA ALA A 5 2.29 46.69 11.25
C ALA A 5 2.70 47.49 10.01
N VAL A 6 3.63 46.89 9.24
CA VAL A 6 3.41 46.68 7.80
C VAL A 6 3.88 45.25 7.49
N ILE A 7 2.96 44.29 7.52
CA ILE A 7 3.16 42.90 7.08
C ILE A 7 2.26 42.67 5.85
N LEU A 8 2.43 43.50 4.83
CA LEU A 8 1.85 43.23 3.51
C LEU A 8 3.00 43.30 2.50
N PRO A 9 3.19 42.26 1.66
CA PRO A 9 4.17 42.32 0.59
C PRO A 9 3.74 43.43 -0.38
N THR A 10 4.43 44.57 -0.35
CA THR A 10 4.12 45.73 -1.20
C THR A 10 4.61 45.56 -2.64
N ASN A 11 5.30 44.46 -2.95
CA ASN A 11 5.87 44.16 -4.26
C ASN A 11 5.30 42.84 -4.81
N LEU A 12 4.96 42.81 -6.10
CA LEU A 12 4.42 41.61 -6.78
C LEU A 12 5.40 40.42 -6.73
N GLU A 13 6.71 40.69 -6.69
CA GLU A 13 7.76 39.68 -6.55
C GLU A 13 7.73 39.00 -5.18
N SER A 14 7.61 39.75 -4.08
CA SER A 14 7.58 39.17 -2.73
C SER A 14 6.28 38.41 -2.44
N PHE A 15 5.18 38.78 -3.09
CA PHE A 15 3.96 37.97 -3.09
C PHE A 15 4.17 36.65 -3.83
N THR A 16 4.81 36.68 -5.00
CA THR A 16 5.08 35.47 -5.80
C THR A 16 6.01 34.51 -5.07
N ASP A 17 7.09 35.01 -4.45
CA ASP A 17 8.06 34.20 -3.71
C ASP A 17 7.47 33.52 -2.47
N GLN A 18 6.44 34.09 -1.86
CA GLN A 18 5.79 33.53 -0.67
C GLN A 18 4.60 32.63 -1.02
N VAL A 19 3.80 33.01 -2.03
CA VAL A 19 2.55 32.31 -2.37
C VAL A 19 2.81 31.12 -3.29
N LEU A 20 3.78 31.21 -4.20
CA LEU A 20 4.05 30.14 -5.16
C LEU A 20 4.50 28.82 -4.48
N PRO A 21 5.40 28.81 -3.47
CA PRO A 21 5.77 27.59 -2.76
C PRO A 21 4.60 26.97 -2.00
N VAL A 22 3.73 27.79 -1.39
CA VAL A 22 2.54 27.32 -0.66
C VAL A 22 1.54 26.68 -1.63
N PHE A 23 1.30 27.31 -2.77
CA PHE A 23 0.45 26.75 -3.82
C PHE A 23 1.02 25.44 -4.38
N ALA A 24 2.33 25.38 -4.62
CA ALA A 24 3.02 24.16 -5.04
C ALA A 24 2.91 23.05 -3.99
N ALA A 25 3.03 23.37 -2.69
CA ALA A 25 2.84 22.42 -1.60
C ALA A 25 1.40 21.89 -1.55
N ILE A 26 0.38 22.75 -1.68
CA ILE A 26 -1.03 22.33 -1.74
C ILE A 26 -1.26 21.38 -2.91
N ALA A 27 -0.80 21.75 -4.11
CA ALA A 27 -0.92 20.90 -5.29
C ALA A 27 -0.21 19.55 -5.09
N GLY A 28 1.00 19.57 -4.53
CA GLY A 28 1.77 18.37 -4.18
C GLY A 28 1.03 17.46 -3.19
N ILE A 29 0.44 18.03 -2.14
CA ILE A 29 -0.34 17.29 -1.14
C ILE A 29 -1.58 16.64 -1.77
N VAL A 30 -2.29 17.33 -2.65
CA VAL A 30 -3.48 16.78 -3.33
C VAL A 30 -3.10 15.60 -4.22
N VAL A 31 -2.05 15.76 -5.03
CA VAL A 31 -1.54 14.70 -5.91
C VAL A 31 -1.05 13.50 -5.08
N TYR A 32 -0.26 13.76 -4.04
CA TYR A 32 0.27 12.72 -3.16
C TYR A 32 -0.85 11.99 -2.41
N SER A 33 -1.80 12.70 -1.83
CA SER A 33 -2.96 12.11 -1.13
C SER A 33 -3.79 11.22 -2.04
N THR A 34 -3.95 11.61 -3.31
CA THR A 34 -4.64 10.78 -4.32
C THR A 34 -3.88 9.48 -4.59
N PHE A 35 -2.55 9.56 -4.69
CA PHE A 35 -1.70 8.37 -4.80
C PHE A 35 -1.82 7.47 -3.56
N VAL A 36 -1.74 8.05 -2.35
CA VAL A 36 -1.90 7.34 -1.08
C VAL A 36 -3.24 6.64 -1.00
N PHE A 37 -4.31 7.29 -1.46
CA PHE A 37 -5.64 6.70 -1.50
C PHE A 37 -5.69 5.39 -2.26
N LYS A 38 -5.05 5.35 -3.43
CA LYS A 38 -4.95 4.14 -4.24
C LYS A 38 -4.04 3.09 -3.58
N PHE A 39 -2.90 3.53 -3.05
CA PHE A 39 -1.90 2.70 -2.39
C PHE A 39 -2.47 1.93 -1.19
N TYR A 40 -3.05 2.64 -0.22
CA TYR A 40 -3.48 2.02 1.02
C TYR A 40 -4.63 1.04 0.74
N ARG A 41 -5.55 1.41 -0.16
CA ARG A 41 -6.72 0.59 -0.47
C ARG A 41 -6.29 -0.70 -1.14
N PHE A 42 -5.29 -0.60 -2.00
CA PHE A 42 -4.68 -1.76 -2.62
C PHE A 42 -4.05 -2.67 -1.56
N LEU A 43 -3.14 -2.17 -0.72
CA LEU A 43 -2.44 -2.99 0.27
C LEU A 43 -3.35 -3.65 1.32
N ALA A 44 -4.38 -2.92 1.75
CA ALA A 44 -5.28 -3.36 2.82
C ALA A 44 -6.37 -4.34 2.35
N THR A 45 -6.54 -4.53 1.04
CA THR A 45 -7.53 -5.48 0.52
C THR A 45 -7.00 -6.90 0.67
N ARG A 46 -7.76 -7.80 1.30
CA ARG A 46 -7.34 -9.19 1.50
C ARG A 46 -7.09 -9.88 0.16
N ASP A 47 -8.07 -9.79 -0.74
CA ASP A 47 -8.05 -10.39 -2.07
C ASP A 47 -7.73 -9.34 -3.15
N LEU A 48 -6.46 -9.26 -3.55
CA LEU A 48 -5.96 -8.25 -4.49
C LEU A 48 -6.44 -8.44 -5.93
N ILE A 49 -6.94 -9.63 -6.26
CA ILE A 49 -7.40 -10.02 -7.60
C ILE A 49 -8.75 -10.69 -7.42
N ASP A 50 -9.78 -10.05 -7.94
CA ASP A 50 -11.12 -10.61 -7.96
C ASP A 50 -11.14 -11.77 -8.96
N ALA A 51 -11.39 -12.97 -8.45
CA ALA A 51 -11.21 -14.26 -9.09
C ALA A 51 -12.24 -14.58 -10.20
N ASN A 52 -12.74 -13.58 -10.93
CA ASN A 52 -13.84 -13.79 -11.88
C ASN A 52 -13.31 -14.17 -13.28
N LEU A 53 -12.64 -15.32 -13.39
CA LEU A 53 -12.21 -15.92 -14.66
C LEU A 53 -13.28 -16.84 -15.27
N SER A 54 -14.56 -16.64 -14.94
CA SER A 54 -15.67 -17.41 -15.50
C SER A 54 -15.78 -17.27 -17.03
N GLN A 55 -15.28 -16.15 -17.59
CA GLN A 55 -15.41 -15.80 -19.00
C GLN A 55 -14.34 -16.42 -19.92
N TYR A 56 -13.22 -16.94 -19.40
CA TYR A 56 -12.15 -17.53 -20.24
C TYR A 56 -12.31 -19.05 -20.49
N SER A 57 -13.42 -19.61 -20.01
CA SER A 57 -13.62 -21.05 -19.89
C SER A 57 -14.77 -21.58 -20.77
N GLU A 58 -15.20 -20.80 -21.76
CA GLU A 58 -16.32 -21.12 -22.65
C GLU A 58 -16.08 -22.36 -23.53
N GLY A 59 -14.85 -22.88 -23.61
CA GLY A 59 -14.49 -24.02 -24.46
C GLY A 59 -14.28 -25.39 -23.78
N PHE A 60 -14.30 -25.50 -22.44
CA PHE A 60 -13.94 -26.75 -21.73
C PHE A 60 -15.10 -27.40 -20.96
N THR A 61 -15.24 -28.73 -21.06
CA THR A 61 -16.30 -29.51 -20.39
C THR A 61 -15.98 -29.83 -18.92
N GLY A 62 -16.99 -29.68 -18.05
CA GLY A 62 -17.13 -30.21 -16.68
C GLY A 62 -15.91 -30.15 -15.75
N PHE A 63 -15.09 -31.20 -15.79
CA PHE A 63 -13.95 -31.41 -14.90
C PHE A 63 -12.71 -30.60 -15.33
N MET A 64 -12.41 -30.55 -16.63
CA MET A 64 -11.28 -29.77 -17.16
C MET A 64 -11.50 -28.27 -16.95
N LYS A 65 -12.75 -27.80 -17.05
CA LYS A 65 -13.13 -26.41 -16.74
C LYS A 65 -12.79 -26.03 -15.30
N ARG A 66 -13.08 -26.92 -14.34
CA ARG A 66 -12.77 -26.72 -12.91
C ARG A 66 -11.27 -26.74 -12.63
N LEU A 67 -10.51 -27.63 -13.28
CA LEU A 67 -9.06 -27.69 -13.09
C LEU A 67 -8.35 -26.49 -13.73
N VAL A 68 -8.69 -26.11 -14.97
CA VAL A 68 -8.07 -24.98 -15.65
C VAL A 68 -8.39 -23.68 -14.93
N ASN A 69 -9.64 -23.44 -14.53
CA ASN A 69 -9.99 -22.26 -13.75
C ASN A 69 -9.34 -22.27 -12.36
N GLY A 70 -9.24 -23.43 -11.72
CA GLY A 70 -8.54 -23.58 -10.44
C GLY A 70 -7.04 -23.29 -10.55
N ILE A 71 -6.37 -23.83 -11.57
CA ILE A 71 -4.93 -23.64 -11.81
C ILE A 71 -4.64 -22.19 -12.22
N LEU A 72 -5.44 -21.59 -13.11
CA LEU A 72 -5.32 -20.17 -13.46
C LEU A 72 -5.51 -19.27 -12.24
N LEU A 73 -6.47 -19.60 -11.37
CA LEU A 73 -6.67 -18.88 -10.12
C LEU A 73 -5.48 -19.01 -9.17
N ILE A 74 -4.96 -20.22 -9.01
CA ILE A 74 -3.82 -20.49 -8.15
C ILE A 74 -2.59 -19.74 -8.69
N ILE A 75 -2.29 -19.84 -9.98
CA ILE A 75 -1.13 -19.18 -10.61
C ILE A 75 -1.27 -17.65 -10.52
N GLN A 76 -2.42 -17.10 -10.88
CA GLN A 76 -2.64 -15.65 -10.83
C GLN A 76 -2.52 -15.14 -9.39
N ASN A 77 -3.05 -15.86 -8.41
CA ASN A 77 -3.16 -15.35 -7.04
C ASN A 77 -1.93 -15.65 -6.17
N ILE A 78 -1.21 -16.75 -6.40
CA ILE A 78 0.04 -17.10 -5.69
C ILE A 78 1.24 -16.33 -6.24
N LEU A 79 1.31 -16.04 -7.54
CA LEU A 79 2.48 -15.36 -8.12
C LEU A 79 2.30 -13.84 -8.21
N PHE A 80 1.14 -13.34 -8.63
CA PHE A 80 0.98 -11.89 -8.81
C PHE A 80 0.78 -11.15 -7.50
N ALA A 81 0.10 -11.74 -6.51
CA ALA A 81 -0.10 -11.08 -5.22
C ALA A 81 1.22 -10.72 -4.52
N PRO A 82 2.16 -11.66 -4.27
CA PRO A 82 3.41 -11.31 -3.61
C PRO A 82 4.27 -10.38 -4.47
N PHE A 83 4.26 -10.51 -5.79
CA PHE A 83 4.97 -9.57 -6.68
C PHE A 83 4.44 -8.14 -6.50
N LEU A 84 3.13 -7.98 -6.43
CA LEU A 84 2.50 -6.68 -6.29
C LEU A 84 2.69 -6.11 -4.88
N ILE A 85 2.66 -6.94 -3.84
CA ILE A 85 3.03 -6.54 -2.47
C ILE A 85 4.49 -6.10 -2.42
N SER A 86 5.41 -6.86 -3.02
CA SER A 86 6.83 -6.50 -3.10
C SER A 86 7.05 -5.20 -3.87
N PHE A 87 6.31 -4.95 -4.94
CA PHE A 87 6.34 -3.65 -5.62
C PHE A 87 5.99 -2.48 -4.68
N TRP A 88 5.02 -2.66 -3.78
CA TRP A 88 4.70 -1.64 -2.78
C TRP A 88 5.74 -1.52 -1.67
N VAL A 89 6.33 -2.64 -1.23
CA VAL A 89 7.50 -2.64 -0.32
C VAL A 89 8.65 -1.85 -0.95
N LEU A 90 8.91 -2.04 -2.25
CA LEU A 90 9.95 -1.33 -2.98
C LEU A 90 9.73 0.18 -2.92
N ILE A 91 8.53 0.64 -3.28
CA ILE A 91 8.17 2.06 -3.24
C ILE A 91 8.39 2.63 -1.83
N LEU A 92 7.93 1.91 -0.81
CA LEU A 92 8.09 2.36 0.56
C LEU A 92 9.55 2.39 1.01
N ALA A 93 10.34 1.37 0.68
CA ALA A 93 11.76 1.29 1.01
C ALA A 93 12.54 2.44 0.36
N VAL A 94 12.22 2.79 -0.90
CA VAL A 94 12.79 3.96 -1.57
C VAL A 94 12.42 5.23 -0.82
N ILE A 95 11.14 5.44 -0.50
CA ILE A 95 10.68 6.60 0.25
C ILE A 95 11.42 6.72 1.61
N LEU A 96 11.53 5.63 2.36
CA LEU A 96 12.25 5.60 3.64
C LEU A 96 13.74 5.89 3.48
N THR A 97 14.36 5.40 2.40
CA THR A 97 15.77 5.65 2.11
C THR A 97 16.04 7.10 1.75
N LEU A 98 15.13 7.74 1.00
CA LEU A 98 15.22 9.17 0.74
C LEU A 98 15.06 9.98 2.04
N LEU A 99 14.18 9.53 2.94
CA LEU A 99 13.93 10.17 4.22
C LEU A 99 15.08 10.01 5.22
N SER A 100 15.77 8.86 5.22
CA SER A 100 16.91 8.60 6.11
C SER A 100 18.23 9.17 5.61
N GLY A 101 18.24 9.88 4.46
CA GLY A 101 19.47 10.41 3.87
C GLY A 101 20.36 9.36 3.19
N GLY A 102 19.79 8.21 2.81
CA GLY A 102 20.51 7.13 2.15
C GLY A 102 21.34 6.27 3.10
N ASP A 103 21.22 6.51 4.41
CA ASP A 103 21.90 5.72 5.42
C ASP A 103 21.09 4.45 5.68
N ASP A 104 21.80 3.32 5.63
CA ASP A 104 21.34 1.98 5.97
C ASP A 104 20.17 1.42 5.14
N LEU A 105 20.43 1.22 3.84
CA LEU A 105 19.47 0.69 2.86
C LEU A 105 18.86 -0.66 3.29
N TYR A 106 19.65 -1.51 3.95
CA TYR A 106 19.19 -2.81 4.44
C TYR A 106 18.05 -2.65 5.45
N TRP A 107 18.25 -1.80 6.48
CA TRP A 107 17.24 -1.58 7.50
C TRP A 107 15.98 -0.92 6.95
N ASN A 108 16.11 0.01 6.00
CA ASN A 108 14.95 0.64 5.36
C ASN A 108 14.06 -0.36 4.61
N VAL A 109 14.68 -1.31 3.91
CA VAL A 109 13.96 -2.39 3.23
C VAL A 109 13.25 -3.31 4.23
N LEU A 110 13.91 -3.66 5.34
CA LEU A 110 13.31 -4.50 6.38
C LEU A 110 12.14 -3.80 7.09
N VAL A 111 12.27 -2.52 7.41
CA VAL A 111 11.21 -1.71 8.03
C VAL A 111 10.03 -1.62 7.08
N ALA A 112 10.26 -1.29 5.80
CA ALA A 112 9.21 -1.28 4.79
C ALA A 112 8.47 -2.62 4.70
N THR A 113 9.22 -3.72 4.69
CA THR A 113 8.67 -5.08 4.62
C THR A 113 7.86 -5.44 5.86
N SER A 114 8.34 -5.07 7.04
CA SER A 114 7.66 -5.32 8.32
C SER A 114 6.32 -4.59 8.39
N ILE A 115 6.28 -3.34 7.91
CA ILE A 115 5.08 -2.51 7.89
C ILE A 115 4.07 -3.07 6.90
N VAL A 116 4.48 -3.33 5.65
CA VAL A 116 3.59 -3.90 4.63
C VAL A 116 3.11 -5.29 5.07
N GLY A 117 3.99 -6.12 5.60
CA GLY A 117 3.64 -7.43 6.16
C GLY A 117 2.60 -7.34 7.28
N SER A 118 2.75 -6.38 8.19
CA SER A 118 1.77 -6.13 9.27
C SER A 118 0.41 -5.73 8.71
N VAL A 119 0.38 -4.81 7.74
CA VAL A 119 -0.86 -4.41 7.04
C VAL A 119 -1.53 -5.63 6.39
N ARG A 120 -0.76 -6.49 5.72
CA ARG A 120 -1.27 -7.73 5.11
C ARG A 120 -1.88 -8.65 6.16
N VAL A 121 -1.16 -8.96 7.24
CA VAL A 121 -1.68 -9.79 8.33
C VAL A 121 -3.01 -9.23 8.85
N ILE A 122 -3.08 -7.92 9.10
CA ILE A 122 -4.29 -7.25 9.60
C ILE A 122 -5.45 -7.36 8.59
N SER A 123 -5.19 -7.33 7.28
CA SER A 123 -6.26 -7.44 6.25
C SER A 123 -7.04 -8.76 6.32
N TYR A 124 -6.43 -9.82 6.83
CA TYR A 124 -7.10 -11.12 7.04
C TYR A 124 -8.02 -11.13 8.27
N PHE A 125 -7.87 -10.16 9.18
CA PHE A 125 -8.74 -9.98 10.35
C PHE A 125 -9.78 -8.90 10.13
N SER A 126 -9.35 -7.70 9.69
CA SER A 126 -10.19 -6.54 9.43
C SER A 126 -9.55 -5.67 8.34
N GLU A 127 -10.21 -5.59 7.19
CA GLU A 127 -9.77 -4.73 6.08
C GLU A 127 -9.83 -3.24 6.46
N ASP A 128 -10.80 -2.83 7.29
CA ASP A 128 -10.91 -1.44 7.72
C ASP A 128 -9.77 -1.03 8.65
N LEU A 129 -9.38 -1.91 9.59
CA LEU A 129 -8.21 -1.66 10.44
C LEU A 129 -6.92 -1.66 9.60
N SER A 130 -6.79 -2.59 8.67
CA SER A 130 -5.64 -2.67 7.76
C SER A 130 -5.51 -1.38 6.93
N ARG A 131 -6.64 -0.85 6.47
CA ARG A 131 -6.75 0.40 5.73
C ARG A 131 -6.26 1.59 6.55
N ASP A 132 -6.65 1.64 7.81
CA ASP A 132 -6.25 2.71 8.73
C ASP A 132 -4.77 2.65 9.07
N VAL A 133 -4.18 1.46 9.21
CA VAL A 133 -2.73 1.31 9.42
C VAL A 133 -1.94 1.64 8.15
N ALA A 134 -2.40 1.16 6.99
CA ALA A 134 -1.71 1.36 5.71
C ALA A 134 -1.60 2.83 5.29
N LYS A 135 -2.58 3.67 5.64
CA LYS A 135 -2.57 5.10 5.30
C LYS A 135 -1.68 5.93 6.23
N MET A 136 -1.48 5.51 7.49
CA MET A 136 -0.71 6.27 8.48
C MET A 136 0.71 6.53 8.01
N LEU A 137 1.33 5.51 7.42
CA LEU A 137 2.71 5.53 7.00
C LEU A 137 3.02 6.55 5.89
N PRO A 138 2.39 6.49 4.70
CA PRO A 138 2.68 7.49 3.67
C PRO A 138 2.29 8.91 4.12
N PHE A 139 1.26 9.07 4.96
CA PHE A 139 0.96 10.38 5.53
C PHE A 139 2.01 10.86 6.55
N ALA A 140 2.58 9.96 7.36
CA ALA A 140 3.71 10.30 8.22
C ALA A 140 4.90 10.77 7.38
N VAL A 141 5.21 10.08 6.27
CA VAL A 141 6.28 10.50 5.37
C VAL A 141 5.96 11.87 4.75
N LEU A 142 4.74 12.09 4.25
CA LEU A 142 4.33 13.41 3.76
C LEU A 142 4.52 14.49 4.82
N GLY A 143 4.15 14.21 6.08
CA GLY A 143 4.34 15.13 7.20
C GLY A 143 5.81 15.52 7.39
N VAL A 144 6.73 14.55 7.37
CA VAL A 144 8.16 14.84 7.49
C VAL A 144 8.67 15.64 6.28
N PHE A 145 8.24 15.29 5.06
CA PHE A 145 8.60 16.02 3.84
C PHE A 145 8.14 17.48 3.82
N LEU A 146 6.98 17.79 4.41
CA LEU A 146 6.44 19.15 4.44
C LEU A 146 7.11 20.04 5.50
N VAL A 147 7.57 19.44 6.61
CA VAL A 147 8.22 20.19 7.70
C VAL A 147 9.62 20.63 7.31
N ASP A 148 10.35 19.76 6.61
CA ASP A 148 11.69 20.06 6.12
C ASP A 148 11.66 20.24 4.60
N ALA A 149 11.43 21.46 4.12
CA ALA A 149 11.37 21.78 2.69
C ALA A 149 12.69 21.49 1.91
N GLY A 150 13.76 21.10 2.59
CA GLY A 150 15.03 20.60 2.03
C GLY A 150 15.22 19.07 2.10
N SER A 151 14.23 18.31 2.57
CA SER A 151 14.33 16.87 2.85
C SER A 151 14.53 15.97 1.62
N PHE A 152 14.46 16.50 0.40
CA PHE A 152 14.87 15.76 -0.78
C PHE A 152 16.39 15.69 -0.85
N ASN A 153 16.96 14.72 -0.14
CA ASN A 153 18.39 14.52 -0.08
C ASN A 153 18.88 13.91 -1.41
N TRP A 154 19.38 14.75 -2.31
CA TRP A 154 19.99 14.31 -3.57
C TRP A 154 21.18 13.36 -3.37
N ASP A 155 21.86 13.44 -2.21
CA ASP A 155 22.90 12.49 -1.81
C ASP A 155 22.32 11.11 -1.47
N ALA A 156 21.08 11.05 -0.95
CA ALA A 156 20.40 9.77 -0.74
C ALA A 156 20.12 9.05 -2.07
N VAL A 157 19.78 9.80 -3.12
CA VAL A 157 19.57 9.25 -4.47
C VAL A 157 20.87 8.70 -5.04
N SER A 158 21.99 9.43 -4.91
CA SER A 158 23.30 8.99 -5.40
C SER A 158 23.78 7.74 -4.65
N LYS A 159 23.60 7.70 -3.32
CA LYS A 159 23.88 6.53 -2.48
C LYS A 159 23.02 5.33 -2.85
N LEU A 160 21.72 5.53 -3.10
CA LEU A 160 20.82 4.46 -3.55
C LEU A 160 21.28 3.89 -4.89
N TRP A 161 21.69 4.75 -5.82
CA TRP A 161 22.26 4.32 -7.10
C TRP A 161 23.60 3.59 -6.95
N GLY A 162 24.46 4.04 -6.04
CA GLY A 162 25.75 3.41 -5.76
C GLY A 162 25.65 2.06 -5.03
N GLN A 163 24.55 1.80 -4.34
CA GLN A 163 24.33 0.60 -3.52
C GLN A 163 23.16 -0.27 -4.02
N LEU A 164 22.85 -0.20 -5.32
CA LEU A 164 21.76 -0.97 -5.92
C LEU A 164 21.91 -2.48 -5.68
N ASP A 165 23.13 -3.01 -5.67
CA ASP A 165 23.38 -4.44 -5.43
C ASP A 165 22.92 -4.86 -4.02
N VAL A 166 23.31 -4.10 -3.00
CA VAL A 166 22.93 -4.36 -1.60
C VAL A 166 21.42 -4.19 -1.43
N PHE A 167 20.86 -3.15 -2.04
CA PHE A 167 19.42 -2.90 -2.03
C PHE A 167 18.64 -4.04 -2.72
N ALA A 168 19.09 -4.50 -3.88
CA ALA A 168 18.46 -5.58 -4.64
C ALA A 168 18.51 -6.92 -3.90
N ILE A 169 19.63 -7.23 -3.24
CA ILE A 169 19.75 -8.44 -2.41
C ILE A 169 18.76 -8.37 -1.24
N SER A 170 18.74 -7.25 -0.53
CA SER A 170 17.83 -7.03 0.61
C SER A 170 16.35 -7.08 0.19
N PHE A 171 16.05 -6.51 -0.98
CA PHE A 171 14.73 -6.54 -1.58
C PHE A 171 14.33 -7.95 -1.99
N ALA A 172 15.24 -8.72 -2.60
CA ALA A 172 14.99 -10.11 -2.96
C ALA A 172 14.73 -10.98 -1.71
N SER A 173 15.52 -10.81 -0.64
CA SER A 173 15.26 -11.48 0.64
C SER A 173 13.89 -11.12 1.20
N SER A 174 13.48 -9.86 1.09
CA SER A 174 12.16 -9.38 1.52
C SER A 174 11.02 -9.92 0.65
N MET A 175 11.25 -10.07 -0.65
CA MET A 175 10.29 -10.69 -1.56
C MET A 175 10.04 -12.16 -1.20
N VAL A 176 11.09 -12.92 -0.86
CA VAL A 176 10.95 -14.28 -0.34
C VAL A 176 10.10 -14.29 0.94
N LEU A 177 10.37 -13.37 1.88
CA LEU A 177 9.59 -13.24 3.10
C LEU A 177 8.11 -12.94 2.84
N VAL A 178 7.81 -12.01 1.91
CA VAL A 178 6.45 -11.65 1.52
C VAL A 178 5.73 -12.85 0.88
N VAL A 179 6.41 -13.60 0.01
CA VAL A 179 5.86 -14.84 -0.59
C VAL A 179 5.50 -15.85 0.50
N LEU A 180 6.40 -16.08 1.46
CA LEU A 180 6.15 -17.01 2.57
C LEU A 180 4.97 -16.54 3.43
N LEU A 181 4.95 -15.26 3.80
CA LEU A 181 3.89 -14.67 4.61
C LEU A 181 2.53 -14.80 3.93
N GLU A 182 2.42 -14.40 2.66
CA GLU A 182 1.17 -14.44 1.91
C GLU A 182 0.69 -15.90 1.74
N THR A 183 1.62 -16.84 1.51
CA THR A 183 1.29 -18.28 1.42
C THR A 183 0.73 -18.80 2.73
N ILE A 184 1.35 -18.47 3.87
CA ILE A 184 0.87 -18.87 5.20
C ILE A 184 -0.51 -18.30 5.49
N LEU A 185 -0.70 -16.99 5.24
CA LEU A 185 -1.99 -16.33 5.48
C LEU A 185 -3.12 -16.95 4.66
N ARG A 186 -2.85 -17.32 3.40
CA ARG A 186 -3.82 -18.02 2.55
C ARG A 186 -4.16 -19.43 3.02
N ILE A 187 -3.17 -20.18 3.49
CA ILE A 187 -3.42 -21.51 4.07
C ILE A 187 -4.31 -21.36 5.31
N LEU A 188 -4.01 -20.40 6.18
CA LEU A 188 -4.80 -20.12 7.38
C LEU A 188 -6.22 -19.64 7.05
N SER A 189 -6.39 -18.78 6.04
CA SER A 189 -7.71 -18.30 5.64
C SER A 189 -8.58 -19.43 5.08
N THR A 190 -7.99 -20.32 4.29
CA THR A 190 -8.67 -21.51 3.74
C THR A 190 -9.05 -22.47 4.87
N LEU A 191 -8.16 -22.67 5.84
CA LEU A 191 -8.44 -23.50 7.01
C LEU A 191 -9.54 -22.90 7.90
N LYS A 192 -9.59 -21.58 8.06
CA LYS A 192 -10.67 -20.91 8.79
C LYS A 192 -12.02 -21.10 8.09
N GLN A 193 -12.06 -20.98 6.76
CA GLN A 193 -13.29 -21.13 5.98
C GLN A 193 -13.84 -22.56 6.01
N ILE A 194 -12.97 -23.58 6.03
CA ILE A 194 -13.44 -24.97 6.11
C ILE A 194 -13.94 -25.36 7.50
N ILE A 195 -13.36 -24.79 8.56
CA ILE A 195 -13.76 -25.07 9.96
C ILE A 195 -15.03 -24.29 10.34
N TRP A 196 -15.19 -23.06 9.84
CA TRP A 196 -16.34 -22.20 10.12
C TRP A 196 -17.05 -21.81 8.80
N PRO A 197 -17.84 -22.71 8.20
CA PRO A 197 -18.72 -22.34 7.10
C PRO A 197 -19.68 -21.26 7.61
N HIS A 198 -19.69 -20.11 6.95
CA HIS A 198 -20.57 -18.99 7.32
C HIS A 198 -22.03 -19.47 7.21
N GLU A 199 -22.71 -19.68 8.34
CA GLU A 199 -24.15 -19.90 8.37
C GLU A 199 -24.83 -18.65 7.81
N ILE A 200 -25.52 -18.81 6.69
CA ILE A 200 -26.29 -17.74 6.07
C ILE A 200 -27.40 -17.39 7.06
N PRO A 201 -27.50 -16.14 7.56
CA PRO A 201 -28.62 -15.77 8.41
C PRO A 201 -29.90 -15.95 7.59
N HIS A 202 -30.77 -16.83 8.08
CA HIS A 202 -32.13 -16.96 7.56
C HIS A 202 -32.81 -15.61 7.72
N VAL A 203 -33.12 -14.97 6.60
CA VAL A 203 -34.04 -13.83 6.58
C VAL A 203 -35.39 -14.39 7.02
N GLU A 204 -35.75 -14.17 8.29
CA GLU A 204 -37.05 -14.49 8.83
C GLU A 204 -38.11 -13.72 8.01
N ASP A 205 -39.02 -14.47 7.42
CA ASP A 205 -40.12 -13.95 6.60
C ASP A 205 -41.16 -13.27 7.52
N GLU A 206 -40.95 -11.99 7.85
CA GLU A 206 -41.95 -11.15 8.53
C GLU A 206 -43.14 -10.82 7.61
N ARG A 207 -43.84 -11.86 7.12
CA ARG A 207 -45.09 -11.72 6.35
C ARG A 207 -46.21 -12.62 6.81
N ILE A 208 -46.31 -12.94 8.10
CA ILE A 208 -47.54 -13.55 8.62
C ILE A 208 -47.81 -13.02 10.03
N HIS A 209 -48.54 -11.91 10.11
CA HIS A 209 -49.57 -11.60 11.12
C HIS A 209 -49.84 -10.10 11.16
N ASN A 210 -50.69 -9.65 10.24
CA ASN A 210 -51.56 -8.48 10.44
C ASN A 210 -52.87 -8.81 9.70
N GLU A 211 -53.67 -9.68 10.32
CA GLU A 211 -55.11 -9.80 10.08
C GLU A 211 -55.84 -9.38 11.36
#